data_AF-A0A7S2JYT4-F1
#
_entry.id   AF-A0A7S2JYT4-F1
#
_cell.length_a   1.000
_cell.length_b   1.000
_cell.length_c   1.000
_cell.angle_alpha   90.00
_cell.angle_beta   90.00
_cell.angle_gamma   90.00
#
_symmetry.space_group_name_H-M   'P 1'
#
loop_
_entity.id
_entity.type
_entity.pdbx_description
1 polymer ?
#
loop_
_entity_poly.entity_id
_entity_poly.type
_entity_poly.pdbx_seq_one_letter_code
_entity_poly.pdbx_strand_id
1 'polypeptide(L)'
;YYVPLMMMEQNFPAMLAQRLRIHPKSHKPKDYSHAKRITKFKNHRMIENWTEIAKSVDSPESECVIAMVGKYLDQGDAYASVVKALTHAAIETKQRLRIEWINSSDLLASEDTDGSNEVAWEKLKKCDGVLVPGGFGSRGLEGKISAIRYAR
;
A
#
# COMPACT_ATOMS: atom_id res chain seq x y z
N TYR A 1 -4.08 4.10 -7.17
CA TYR A 1 -3.23 5.12 -7.80
C TYR A 1 -3.99 5.99 -8.81
N TYR A 2 -5.33 5.96 -8.78
CA TYR A 2 -6.19 6.67 -9.73
C TYR A 2 -6.47 8.13 -9.39
N VAL A 3 -6.26 8.56 -8.14
CA VAL A 3 -6.59 9.93 -7.69
C VAL A 3 -5.94 11.00 -8.59
N PRO A 4 -4.64 10.94 -8.94
CA PRO A 4 -4.05 11.90 -9.87
C PRO A 4 -4.68 11.85 -11.27
N LEU A 5 -5.03 10.65 -11.76
CA LEU A 5 -5.63 10.47 -13.09
C LEU A 5 -7.04 11.09 -13.13
N MET A 6 -7.87 10.84 -12.11
CA MET A 6 -9.20 11.44 -11.99
C MET A 6 -9.14 12.97 -11.89
N MET A 7 -8.19 13.52 -11.13
CA MET A 7 -7.99 14.96 -11.05
C MET A 7 -7.62 15.56 -12.42
N MET A 8 -6.85 14.83 -13.23
CA MET A 8 -6.48 15.24 -14.58
C MET A 8 -7.69 15.23 -15.53
N GLU A 9 -8.54 14.19 -15.48
CA GLU A 9 -9.77 14.08 -16.28
C GLU A 9 -10.74 15.23 -15.99
N GLN A 10 -10.84 15.64 -14.71
CA GLN A 10 -11.66 16.76 -14.28
C GLN A 10 -11.04 18.13 -14.56
N ASN A 11 -9.88 18.19 -15.22
CA ASN A 11 -9.16 19.43 -15.53
C ASN A 11 -8.79 20.26 -14.27
N PHE A 12 -8.66 19.61 -13.11
CA PHE A 12 -8.38 20.24 -11.82
C PHE A 12 -7.07 21.07 -11.80
N PRO A 13 -5.94 20.60 -12.40
CA PRO A 13 -4.71 21.39 -12.42
C PRO A 13 -4.83 22.72 -13.17
N ALA A 14 -5.64 22.76 -14.23
CA ALA A 14 -5.87 23.99 -14.98
C ALA A 14 -6.69 25.01 -14.16
N MET A 15 -7.70 24.52 -13.42
CA MET A 15 -8.48 25.33 -12.49
C MET A 15 -7.61 25.90 -11.37
N LEU A 16 -6.73 25.06 -10.78
CA LEU A 16 -5.77 25.51 -9.78
C LEU A 16 -4.80 26.56 -10.33
N ALA A 17 -4.22 26.34 -11.52
CA ALA A 17 -3.29 27.28 -12.13
C ALA A 17 -3.94 28.65 -12.39
N GLN A 18 -5.18 28.65 -12.88
CA GLN A 18 -5.96 29.88 -13.07
C GLN A 18 -6.27 30.56 -11.74
N ARG A 19 -6.76 29.81 -10.74
CA ARG A 19 -7.17 30.36 -9.44
C ARG A 19 -6.00 30.95 -8.67
N LEU A 20 -4.85 30.28 -8.70
CA LEU A 20 -3.62 30.68 -8.01
C LEU A 20 -2.74 31.62 -8.86
N ARG A 21 -3.16 31.97 -10.09
CA ARG A 21 -2.36 32.77 -11.05
C ARG A 21 -0.96 32.20 -11.27
N ILE A 22 -0.81 30.88 -11.20
CA ILE A 22 0.46 30.20 -11.46
C ILE A 22 0.64 30.17 -12.98
N HIS A 23 1.69 30.85 -13.44
CA HIS A 23 2.04 30.85 -14.85
C HIS A 23 2.92 29.62 -15.10
N PRO A 24 2.52 28.67 -15.99
CA PRO A 24 3.44 27.62 -16.42
C PRO A 24 4.68 28.31 -17.02
N LYS A 25 5.88 27.78 -16.80
CA LYS A 25 7.20 28.41 -17.06
C LYS A 25 7.46 28.96 -18.49
N SER A 26 6.48 28.99 -19.39
CA SER A 26 6.49 29.71 -20.66
C SER A 26 6.16 31.20 -20.45
N HIS A 27 7.12 32.07 -20.78
CA HIS A 27 7.15 33.54 -20.60
C HIS A 27 6.09 34.36 -21.38
N LYS A 28 4.84 33.91 -21.52
CA LYS A 28 3.77 34.77 -22.08
C LYS A 28 2.50 34.69 -21.24
N PRO A 29 1.86 35.84 -20.91
CA PRO A 29 0.55 35.84 -20.30
C PRO A 29 -0.41 35.22 -21.33
N LYS A 30 -0.85 33.99 -21.07
CA LYS A 30 -1.83 33.32 -21.93
C LYS A 30 -3.20 33.52 -21.31
N ASP A 31 -4.10 34.06 -22.12
CA ASP A 31 -5.53 34.16 -21.85
C ASP A 31 -6.07 32.81 -21.31
N TYR A 32 -6.67 32.87 -20.12
CA TYR A 32 -7.18 31.73 -19.38
C TYR A 32 -8.57 31.29 -19.85
N SER A 33 -9.19 32.00 -20.80
CA SER A 33 -10.44 31.61 -21.46
C SER A 33 -10.37 30.21 -22.11
N HIS A 34 -9.16 29.71 -22.38
CA HIS A 34 -8.89 28.39 -22.98
C HIS A 34 -7.98 27.52 -22.09
N ALA A 35 -8.30 27.39 -20.81
CA ALA A 35 -7.54 26.55 -19.85
C ALA A 35 -7.29 25.11 -20.33
N LYS A 36 -8.18 24.53 -21.17
CA LYS A 36 -7.99 23.22 -21.83
C LYS A 36 -6.76 23.16 -22.77
N ARG A 37 -6.33 24.28 -23.37
CA ARG A 37 -5.16 24.35 -24.27
C ARG A 37 -3.85 24.62 -23.53
N ILE A 38 -3.91 25.19 -22.33
CA ILE A 38 -2.72 25.64 -21.58
C ILE A 38 -1.93 24.46 -21.03
N THR A 39 -2.60 23.36 -20.73
CA THR A 39 -2.01 22.27 -19.96
C THR A 39 -1.49 21.11 -20.80
N LYS A 40 -2.06 20.84 -21.99
CA LYS A 40 -1.66 19.76 -22.95
C LYS A 40 -1.03 18.53 -22.25
N PHE A 41 -1.63 18.10 -21.14
CA PHE A 41 -1.05 17.07 -20.26
C PHE A 41 -1.13 15.66 -20.87
N LYS A 42 -1.83 15.52 -22.00
CA LYS A 42 -2.04 14.25 -22.72
C LYS A 42 -0.75 13.48 -23.04
N ASN A 43 0.40 14.14 -23.13
CA ASN A 43 1.71 13.52 -23.46
C ASN A 43 2.78 13.83 -22.39
N HIS A 44 2.38 14.05 -21.13
CA HIS A 44 3.34 14.31 -20.07
C HIS A 44 3.76 12.98 -19.44
N ARG A 45 5.06 12.65 -19.49
CA ARG A 45 5.67 11.42 -18.91
C ARG A 45 5.17 11.06 -17.51
N MET A 46 4.86 12.07 -16.68
CA MET A 46 4.24 11.87 -15.37
C MET A 46 2.89 11.12 -15.42
N ILE A 47 2.00 11.45 -16.36
CA ILE A 47 0.68 10.80 -16.47
C ILE A 47 0.81 9.39 -17.02
N GLU A 48 1.73 9.17 -17.94
CA GLU A 48 2.09 7.83 -18.43
C GLU A 48 2.50 6.94 -17.26
N ASN A 49 3.44 7.40 -16.41
CA ASN A 49 3.85 6.67 -15.22
C ASN A 49 2.68 6.36 -14.26
N TRP A 50 1.81 7.34 -13.95
CA TRP A 50 0.66 7.09 -13.08
C TRP A 50 -0.33 6.09 -13.70
N THR A 51 -0.49 6.12 -15.02
CA THR A 51 -1.36 5.20 -15.76
C THR A 51 -0.80 3.79 -15.73
N GLU A 52 0.52 3.63 -15.92
CA GLU A 52 1.20 2.34 -15.84
C GLU A 52 1.08 1.72 -14.44
N ILE A 53 1.31 2.50 -13.38
CA ILE A 53 1.16 2.03 -12.00
C ILE A 53 -0.29 1.61 -11.73
N ALA A 54 -1.26 2.42 -12.17
CA ALA A 54 -2.68 2.11 -11.99
C ALA A 54 -3.08 0.81 -12.69
N LYS A 55 -2.59 0.59 -13.92
CA LYS A 55 -2.82 -0.66 -14.66
C LYS A 55 -2.15 -1.87 -14.00
N SER A 56 -0.91 -1.74 -13.53
CA SER A 56 -0.19 -2.83 -12.85
C SER A 56 -0.96 -3.32 -11.62
N VAL A 57 -1.59 -2.41 -10.88
CA VAL A 57 -2.40 -2.73 -9.70
C VAL A 57 -3.65 -3.53 -10.05
N ASP A 58 -4.29 -3.22 -11.17
CA ASP A 58 -5.55 -3.85 -11.59
C ASP A 58 -5.33 -5.16 -12.38
N SER A 59 -4.12 -5.40 -12.88
CA SER A 59 -3.77 -6.57 -13.69
C SER A 59 -2.54 -7.31 -13.16
N PRO A 60 -2.60 -7.85 -11.93
CA PRO A 60 -1.52 -8.68 -11.39
C PRO A 60 -1.43 -10.03 -12.12
N GLU A 61 -0.21 -10.55 -12.27
CA GLU A 61 0.08 -11.84 -12.92
C GLU A 61 -0.02 -13.03 -11.94
N SER A 62 0.18 -12.79 -10.64
CA SER A 62 0.06 -13.80 -9.58
C SER A 62 -0.33 -13.15 -8.24
N GLU A 63 -0.52 -13.94 -7.19
CA GLU A 63 -0.75 -13.46 -5.82
C GLU A 63 0.45 -13.80 -4.92
N CYS A 64 0.72 -12.95 -3.94
CA CYS A 64 1.70 -13.16 -2.89
C CYS A 64 1.05 -12.91 -1.53
N VAL A 65 1.04 -13.94 -0.69
CA VAL A 65 0.40 -13.94 0.62
C VAL A 65 1.46 -13.73 1.71
N ILE A 66 1.41 -12.58 2.38
CA ILE A 66 2.35 -12.23 3.45
C ILE A 66 1.63 -12.27 4.80
N ALA A 67 2.14 -13.10 5.73
CA ALA A 67 1.73 -13.09 7.12
C ALA A 67 2.32 -11.85 7.82
N MET A 68 1.46 -10.96 8.31
CA MET A 68 1.83 -9.83 9.15
C MET A 68 1.61 -10.19 10.62
N VAL A 69 2.71 -10.46 11.33
CA VAL A 69 2.65 -10.91 12.73
C VAL A 69 2.83 -9.71 13.68
N GLY A 70 1.71 -9.14 14.12
CA GLY A 70 1.68 -7.88 14.86
C GLY A 70 0.87 -7.95 16.15
N LYS A 71 0.97 -6.88 16.95
CA LYS A 71 0.22 -6.72 18.22
C LYS A 71 -1.04 -5.87 18.07
N TYR A 72 -1.10 -5.04 17.01
CA TYR A 72 -2.07 -3.96 16.84
C TYR A 72 -2.86 -4.18 15.56
N LEU A 73 -3.58 -5.30 15.46
CA LEU A 73 -4.38 -5.59 14.27
C LEU A 73 -5.62 -4.70 14.18
N ASP A 74 -6.21 -4.37 15.33
CA ASP A 74 -7.43 -3.55 15.41
C ASP A 74 -7.16 -2.06 15.13
N GLN A 75 -5.89 -1.64 15.20
CA GLN A 75 -5.48 -0.29 14.90
C GLN A 75 -4.98 -0.24 13.45
N GLY A 76 -5.92 -0.06 12.51
CA GLY A 76 -5.70 -0.16 11.07
C GLY A 76 -4.53 0.67 10.51
N ASP A 77 -4.15 1.76 11.19
CA ASP A 77 -3.08 2.64 10.74
C ASP A 77 -1.68 2.30 11.30
N ALA A 78 -1.58 1.40 12.29
CA ALA A 78 -0.31 1.09 12.96
C ALA A 78 0.76 0.55 12.00
N TYR A 79 0.32 -0.06 10.89
CA TYR A 79 1.20 -0.66 9.88
C TYR A 79 1.01 -0.06 8.48
N ALA A 80 0.33 1.08 8.35
CA ALA A 80 -0.01 1.67 7.06
C ALA A 80 1.23 1.90 6.16
N SER A 81 2.34 2.36 6.74
CA SER A 81 3.61 2.55 6.02
C SER A 81 4.19 1.24 5.50
N VAL A 82 4.14 0.17 6.30
CA VAL A 82 4.65 -1.16 5.94
C VAL A 82 3.78 -1.78 4.84
N VAL A 83 2.46 -1.72 4.99
CA VAL A 83 1.50 -2.19 3.97
C VAL A 83 1.74 -1.46 2.66
N LYS A 84 1.98 -0.13 2.71
CA LYS A 84 2.22 0.66 1.51
C LYS A 84 3.54 0.30 0.83
N ALA A 85 4.60 0.09 1.60
CA ALA A 85 5.90 -0.37 1.08
C ALA A 85 5.78 -1.75 0.39
N LEU A 86 5.11 -2.71 1.04
CA LEU A 86 4.84 -4.02 0.43
C LEU A 86 3.98 -3.90 -0.84
N THR A 87 2.99 -3.01 -0.82
CA THR A 87 2.15 -2.76 -2.00
C THR A 87 3.00 -2.25 -3.17
N HIS A 88 3.98 -1.37 -2.90
CA HIS A 88 4.88 -0.86 -3.95
C HIS A 88 5.78 -1.99 -4.50
N ALA A 89 6.31 -2.84 -3.63
CA ALA A 89 7.09 -4.00 -4.06
C ALA A 89 6.25 -4.96 -4.92
N ALA A 90 5.01 -5.25 -4.50
CA ALA A 90 4.11 -6.13 -5.22
C ALA A 90 3.73 -5.58 -6.60
N ILE A 91 3.56 -4.26 -6.74
CA ILE A 91 3.32 -3.62 -8.05
C ILE A 91 4.51 -3.81 -8.99
N GLU A 92 5.73 -3.71 -8.47
CA GLU A 92 6.95 -3.90 -9.26
C GLU A 92 7.11 -5.35 -9.69
N THR A 93 6.79 -6.30 -8.81
CA THR A 93 6.83 -7.74 -9.12
C THR A 93 5.57 -8.25 -9.83
N LYS A 94 4.61 -7.36 -10.15
CA LYS A 94 3.31 -7.65 -10.76
C LYS A 94 2.48 -8.70 -10.00
N GLN A 95 2.54 -8.67 -8.68
CA GLN A 95 1.80 -9.55 -7.80
C GLN A 95 0.68 -8.80 -7.10
N ARG A 96 -0.44 -9.49 -6.86
CA ARG A 96 -1.45 -9.05 -5.92
C ARG A 96 -0.94 -9.33 -4.51
N LEU A 97 -0.77 -8.28 -3.71
CA LEU A 97 -0.45 -8.45 -2.30
C LEU A 97 -1.71 -8.84 -1.52
N ARG A 98 -1.64 -9.96 -0.81
CA ARG A 98 -2.63 -10.38 0.18
C ARG A 98 -1.97 -10.42 1.56
N ILE A 99 -2.50 -9.67 2.52
CA ILE A 99 -1.96 -9.64 3.88
C ILE A 99 -2.83 -10.52 4.78
N GLU A 100 -2.21 -11.52 5.38
CA GLU A 100 -2.81 -12.30 6.46
C GLU A 100 -2.40 -11.70 7.80
N TRP A 101 -3.37 -11.15 8.51
CA TRP A 101 -3.14 -10.51 9.80
C TRP A 101 -3.16 -11.56 10.90
N ILE A 102 -2.04 -11.67 11.63
CA ILE A 102 -1.87 -12.66 12.69
C ILE A 102 -1.49 -11.93 13.97
N ASN A 103 -2.27 -12.14 15.03
CA ASN A 103 -1.96 -11.55 16.31
C ASN A 103 -0.81 -12.32 16.92
N SER A 104 0.27 -11.63 17.28
CA SER A 104 1.42 -12.25 17.93
C SER A 104 1.05 -12.98 19.23
N SER A 105 -0.02 -12.57 19.93
CA SER A 105 -0.48 -13.28 21.13
C SER A 105 -1.09 -14.65 20.82
N ASP A 106 -1.63 -14.84 19.61
CA ASP A 106 -2.22 -16.12 19.17
C ASP A 106 -1.14 -17.08 18.62
N LEU A 107 0.14 -16.75 18.78
CA LEU A 107 1.27 -17.61 18.43
C LEU A 107 2.07 -18.06 19.67
N LEU A 108 1.49 -17.85 20.86
CA LEU A 108 2.05 -18.29 22.12
C LEU A 108 1.81 -19.78 22.32
N ALA A 109 2.70 -20.45 23.05
CA ALA A 109 2.59 -21.88 23.33
C ALA A 109 1.70 -22.22 24.54
N SER A 110 0.98 -21.24 25.10
CA SER A 110 0.18 -21.45 26.32
C SER A 110 -1.06 -22.29 26.02
N GLU A 111 -1.34 -23.25 26.91
CA GLU A 111 -2.45 -24.21 26.84
C GLU A 111 -3.84 -23.55 27.02
N ASP A 112 -3.89 -22.30 27.52
CA ASP A 112 -5.11 -21.54 27.79
C ASP A 112 -5.59 -20.70 26.58
N THR A 113 -5.74 -21.32 25.41
CA THR A 113 -6.34 -20.64 24.25
C THR A 113 -7.54 -21.40 23.71
N ASP A 114 -8.64 -20.70 23.44
CA ASP A 114 -9.90 -21.21 22.87
C ASP A 114 -9.76 -21.71 21.40
N GLY A 115 -8.66 -22.38 21.05
CA GLY A 115 -8.33 -22.82 19.68
C GLY A 115 -7.81 -21.71 18.76
N SER A 116 -7.71 -20.45 19.24
CA SER A 116 -7.18 -19.33 18.45
C SER A 116 -5.74 -19.56 17.97
N ASN A 117 -4.94 -20.26 18.78
CA ASN A 117 -3.57 -20.63 18.45
C ASN A 117 -3.48 -21.48 17.18
N GLU A 118 -4.28 -22.55 17.09
CA GLU A 118 -4.25 -23.48 15.95
C GLU A 118 -4.63 -22.76 14.66
N VAL A 119 -5.67 -21.93 14.71
CA VAL A 119 -6.13 -21.12 13.57
C VAL A 119 -5.05 -20.14 13.12
N ALA A 120 -4.38 -19.46 14.06
CA ALA A 120 -3.30 -18.52 13.74
C ALA A 120 -2.10 -19.25 13.09
N TRP A 121 -1.72 -20.42 13.61
CA TRP A 121 -0.66 -21.24 13.02
C TRP A 121 -1.04 -21.77 11.64
N GLU A 122 -2.28 -22.18 11.41
CA GLU A 122 -2.74 -22.60 10.09
C GLU A 122 -2.69 -21.47 9.06
N LYS A 123 -3.09 -20.25 9.44
CA LYS A 123 -2.96 -19.08 8.57
C LYS A 123 -1.50 -18.81 8.23
N LEU A 124 -0.63 -18.83 9.24
CA LEU A 124 0.80 -18.58 9.06
C LEU A 124 1.43 -19.59 8.09
N LYS A 125 1.12 -20.88 8.24
CA LYS A 125 1.62 -21.96 7.38
C LYS A 125 1.16 -21.87 5.92
N LYS A 126 0.07 -21.17 5.63
CA LYS A 126 -0.47 -20.97 4.28
C LYS A 126 0.12 -19.74 3.57
N CYS A 127 0.96 -18.96 4.24
CA CYS A 127 1.55 -17.75 3.68
C CYS A 127 2.88 -18.04 2.97
N ASP A 128 3.17 -17.26 1.93
CA ASP A 128 4.40 -17.33 1.14
C ASP A 128 5.59 -16.64 1.84
N GLY A 129 5.30 -15.74 2.77
CA GLY A 129 6.30 -15.03 3.55
C GLY A 129 5.78 -14.54 4.89
N VAL A 130 6.71 -14.30 5.81
CA VAL A 130 6.41 -13.79 7.16
C VAL A 130 7.10 -12.44 7.35
N LEU A 131 6.32 -11.43 7.72
CA LEU A 131 6.82 -10.11 8.10
C LEU A 131 6.48 -9.83 9.57
N VAL A 132 7.52 -9.61 10.36
CA VAL A 132 7.41 -9.27 11.78
C VAL A 132 7.83 -7.80 11.96
N PRO A 133 6.87 -6.86 12.02
CA PRO A 133 7.20 -5.44 12.20
C PRO A 133 7.71 -5.17 13.61
N GLY A 134 8.32 -4.00 13.79
CA GLY A 134 8.69 -3.48 15.11
C GLY A 134 7.50 -3.46 16.09
N GLY A 135 7.80 -3.47 17.38
CA GLY A 135 6.78 -3.41 18.42
C GLY A 135 7.34 -2.81 19.70
N PHE A 136 6.44 -2.39 20.59
CA PHE A 136 6.79 -1.80 21.88
C PHE A 136 6.16 -2.58 23.05
N GLY A 137 6.94 -2.69 24.13
CA GLY A 137 6.60 -3.44 25.34
C GLY A 137 6.82 -4.95 25.21
N SER A 138 6.56 -5.68 26.30
CA SER A 138 6.77 -7.13 26.40
C SER A 138 5.67 -7.97 25.74
N ARG A 139 4.44 -7.45 25.65
CA ARG A 139 3.30 -8.20 25.10
C ARG A 139 3.53 -8.61 23.65
N GLY A 140 3.32 -9.90 23.35
CA GLY A 140 3.43 -10.47 22.01
C GLY A 140 4.86 -10.72 21.55
N LEU A 141 5.86 -10.57 22.43
CA LEU A 141 7.26 -10.81 22.09
C LEU A 141 7.50 -12.28 21.75
N GLU A 142 7.03 -13.20 22.60
CA GLU A 142 7.29 -14.63 22.46
C GLU A 142 6.65 -15.20 21.19
N GLY A 143 5.44 -14.77 20.84
CA GLY A 143 4.80 -15.22 19.60
C GLY A 143 5.46 -14.68 18.34
N LYS A 144 6.04 -13.47 18.39
CA LYS A 144 6.92 -12.97 17.30
C LYS A 144 8.17 -13.84 17.17
N ILE A 145 8.78 -14.24 18.28
CA ILE A 145 9.93 -15.16 18.28
C ILE A 145 9.53 -16.51 17.68
N SER A 146 8.36 -17.05 18.05
CA SER A 146 7.83 -18.30 17.48
C SER A 146 7.64 -18.21 15.96
N ALA A 147 7.07 -17.11 15.45
CA ALA A 147 6.92 -16.88 14.01
C ALA A 147 8.27 -16.84 13.27
N ILE A 148 9.26 -16.15 13.84
CA ILE A 148 10.62 -16.08 13.28
C ILE A 148 11.28 -17.46 13.27
N ARG A 149 11.12 -18.23 14.35
CA ARG A 149 11.66 -19.60 14.45
C ARG A 149 11.01 -20.54 13.42
N TYR A 150 9.72 -20.39 13.15
CA TYR A 150 9.04 -21.16 12.11
C TYR A 150 9.51 -20.78 10.71
N ALA A 151 9.76 -19.50 10.45
CA ALA A 151 10.22 -19.01 9.15
C ALA A 151 11.67 -19.43 8.81
N ARG A 152 12.44 -19.94 9.77
CA ARG A 152 13.85 -20.33 9.63
C ARG A 152 14.00 -21.84 9.53
#